data_AF-E2S2H2-F1
#
_entry.id   AF-E2S2H2-F1
#
_cell.length_a   1.000
_cell.length_b   1.000
_cell.length_c   1.000
_cell.angle_alpha   90.00
_cell.angle_beta   90.00
_cell.angle_gamma   90.00
#
_symmetry.space_group_name_H-M   'P 1'
#
loop_
_entity.id
_entity.type
_entity.pdbx_description
1 polymer ?
#
loop_
_entity_poly.entity_id
_entity_poly.type
_entity_poly.pdbx_seq_one_letter_code
_entity_poly.pdbx_strand_id
1 'polypeptide(L)' 'MNVSRNANDKMSSWINNTGGHAAWYQHANGGGKCHTMTPFSNNNYVGWWSNDTLTSWRTNRGC' A
#
# COMPACT_ATOMS: atom_id res chain seq x y z
N MET A 1 -9.03 -0.66 -4.33
CA MET A 1 -8.63 -0.51 -5.74
C MET A 1 -7.50 -1.46 -6.03
N ASN A 2 -7.56 -2.21 -7.13
CA ASN A 2 -6.46 -3.11 -7.51
C ASN A 2 -5.43 -2.34 -8.32
N VAL A 3 -4.17 -2.71 -8.16
CA VAL A 3 -3.10 -2.18 -8.99
C VAL A 3 -3.22 -2.76 -10.40
N SER A 4 -2.85 -1.98 -11.41
CA SER A 4 -2.85 -2.46 -12.78
C SER A 4 -1.80 -3.56 -12.96
N ARG A 5 -1.99 -4.44 -13.94
CA ARG A 5 -1.06 -5.55 -14.21
C ARG A 5 0.41 -5.12 -14.35
N ASN A 6 0.66 -3.94 -14.93
CA ASN A 6 2.01 -3.46 -15.19
C ASN A 6 2.70 -2.86 -13.96
N ALA A 7 1.92 -2.48 -12.93
CA ALA A 7 2.40 -1.87 -11.70
C ALA A 7 2.27 -2.81 -10.48
N ASN A 8 1.61 -3.96 -10.63
CA ASN A 8 1.49 -4.98 -9.59
C ASN A 8 2.88 -5.43 -9.15
N ASP A 9 3.07 -5.60 -7.84
CA ASP A 9 4.30 -6.18 -7.30
C ASP A 9 5.56 -5.39 -7.70
N LYS A 10 5.48 -4.05 -7.65
CA LYS A 10 6.61 -3.14 -7.95
C LYS A 10 6.80 -2.00 -6.95
N MET A 11 5.96 -1.95 -5.92
CA MET A 11 6.01 -0.87 -4.95
C MET A 11 7.12 -1.15 -3.92
N SER A 12 8.04 -0.20 -3.82
CA SER A 12 9.13 -0.20 -2.84
C SER A 12 8.99 0.89 -1.77
N SER A 13 8.18 1.91 -2.05
CA SER A 13 7.93 3.05 -1.17
C SER A 13 6.52 3.59 -1.37
N TRP A 14 6.03 4.36 -0.40
CA TRP A 14 4.75 5.03 -0.50
C TRP A 14 4.77 6.38 0.22
N ILE A 15 3.87 7.27 -0.18
CA ILE A 15 3.59 8.54 0.48
C ILE A 15 2.08 8.73 0.60
N ASN A 16 1.64 9.23 1.76
CA ASN A 16 0.28 9.61 2.03
C ASN A 16 0.26 11.07 2.51
N ASN A 17 -0.05 11.98 1.59
CA ASN A 17 -0.15 13.41 1.88
C ASN A 17 -1.57 13.82 2.33
N THR A 18 -2.45 12.86 2.62
CA THR A 18 -3.82 13.14 3.05
C THR A 18 -3.93 13.10 4.57
N GLY A 19 -4.97 13.74 5.11
CA GLY A 19 -5.33 13.66 6.53
C GLY A 19 -6.01 12.34 6.92
N GLY A 20 -6.31 11.47 5.95
CA GLY A 20 -6.91 10.16 6.18
C GLY A 20 -5.87 9.04 6.20
N HIS A 21 -6.18 7.96 6.91
CA HIS A 21 -5.41 6.73 6.78
C HIS A 21 -5.68 6.07 5.43
N ALA A 22 -4.61 5.62 4.78
CA ALA A 22 -4.66 4.73 3.63
C ALA A 22 -4.18 3.33 4.04
N ALA A 23 -4.44 2.34 3.20
CA ALA A 23 -3.92 0.99 3.40
C ALA A 23 -3.59 0.34 2.07
N TRP A 24 -2.59 -0.53 2.11
CA TRP A 24 -2.16 -1.31 0.97
C TRP A 24 -2.04 -2.78 1.34
N TYR A 25 -2.17 -3.65 0.34
CA TYR A 25 -2.45 -5.07 0.51
C TYR A 25 -1.62 -5.93 -0.42
N GLN A 26 -1.26 -7.11 0.08
CA GLN A 26 -0.51 -8.09 -0.68
C GLN A 26 -1.35 -8.85 -1.71
N HIS A 27 -2.67 -8.96 -1.53
CA HIS A 27 -3.55 -9.62 -2.50
C HIS A 27 -4.59 -8.64 -3.09
N ALA A 28 -5.32 -9.10 -4.10
CA ALA A 28 -6.37 -8.33 -4.75
C ALA A 28 -7.55 -8.03 -3.81
N ASN A 29 -8.31 -6.99 -4.15
CA ASN A 29 -9.56 -6.58 -3.49
C ASN A 29 -9.45 -6.33 -1.97
N GLY A 30 -8.27 -5.91 -1.50
CA GLY A 30 -8.02 -5.67 -0.08
C GLY A 30 -7.75 -6.94 0.75
N GLY A 31 -7.41 -8.05 0.10
CA GLY A 31 -7.09 -9.31 0.77
C GLY A 31 -5.61 -9.44 1.17
N GLY A 32 -5.29 -10.50 1.90
CA GLY A 32 -3.92 -10.79 2.32
C GLY A 32 -3.43 -9.86 3.44
N LYS A 33 -2.11 -9.72 3.55
CA LYS A 33 -1.50 -8.87 4.58
C LYS A 33 -1.81 -7.41 4.30
N CYS A 34 -2.25 -6.70 5.34
CA CYS A 34 -2.59 -5.29 5.29
C CYS A 34 -1.48 -4.44 5.91
N HIS A 35 -1.19 -3.31 5.27
CA HIS A 35 -0.20 -2.34 5.73
C HIS A 35 -0.82 -0.94 5.77
N THR A 36 -0.84 -0.33 6.96
CA THR A 36 -1.39 1.02 7.15
C THR A 36 -0.41 2.08 6.65
N MET A 37 -0.94 3.04 5.90
CA MET A 37 -0.28 4.27 5.50
C MET A 37 -0.85 5.41 6.36
N THR A 38 -0.09 5.87 7.35
CA THR A 38 -0.56 6.91 8.28
C THR A 38 -0.75 8.26 7.58
N PRO A 39 -1.54 9.19 8.14
CA PRO A 39 -1.75 10.50 7.56
C PRO A 39 -0.46 11.32 7.53
N PHE A 40 -0.30 12.16 6.51
CA PHE A 40 0.84 13.07 6.32
C PHE A 40 2.21 12.42 6.51
N SER A 41 2.37 11.19 6.04
CA SER A 41 3.59 10.41 6.22
C SER A 41 4.01 9.69 4.95
N ASN A 42 5.25 9.22 4.95
CA ASN A 42 5.82 8.42 3.89
C ASN A 42 6.62 7.27 4.47
N ASN A 43 6.76 6.21 3.69
CA ASN A 43 7.73 5.16 3.94
C ASN A 43 8.62 5.03 2.71
N ASN A 44 9.89 5.43 2.87
CA ASN A 44 10.88 5.43 1.79
C ASN A 44 11.35 4.03 1.41
N TYR A 45 11.16 3.03 2.28
CA TYR A 45 11.45 1.64 1.98
C TYR A 45 10.56 0.71 2.81
N VAL A 46 9.67 -0.01 2.15
CA VAL A 46 8.73 -0.93 2.83
C VAL A 46 9.39 -2.17 3.42
N GLY A 47 10.69 -2.35 3.20
CA GLY A 47 11.48 -3.44 3.73
C GLY A 47 11.53 -4.64 2.78
N TRP A 48 12.57 -5.46 2.96
CA TRP A 48 12.89 -6.57 2.06
C TRP A 48 11.72 -7.54 1.84
N TRP A 49 11.01 -7.89 2.92
CA TRP A 49 9.92 -8.86 2.91
C TRP A 49 8.61 -8.36 2.31
N SER A 50 8.47 -7.04 2.15
CA SER A 50 7.23 -6.39 1.70
C SER A 50 7.42 -5.62 0.39
N ASN A 51 8.66 -5.52 -0.08
CA ASN A 51 9.00 -4.95 -1.37
C ASN A 51 8.32 -5.75 -2.47
N ASP A 52 7.85 -5.07 -3.51
CA ASP A 52 7.31 -5.72 -4.71
C ASP A 52 6.17 -6.70 -4.38
N THR A 53 5.34 -6.39 -3.39
CA THR A 53 4.18 -7.24 -3.01
C THR A 53 2.84 -6.51 -3.07
N LEU A 54 2.83 -5.21 -3.43
CA LEU A 54 1.60 -4.44 -3.52
C LEU A 54 0.70 -4.96 -4.65
N THR A 55 -0.50 -5.41 -4.30
CA THR A 55 -1.52 -5.83 -5.28
C THR A 55 -2.81 -5.00 -5.23
N SER A 56 -3.18 -4.45 -4.07
CA SER A 56 -4.32 -3.53 -3.97
C SER A 56 -4.16 -2.50 -2.86
N TRP A 57 -4.93 -1.41 -2.93
CA TRP A 57 -4.84 -0.28 -2.00
C TRP A 57 -6.16 0.47 -1.83
N ARG A 58 -6.24 1.29 -0.79
CA ARG A 58 -7.37 2.20 -0.50
C ARG A 58 -6.89 3.44 0.24
N THR A 59 -7.69 4.50 0.22
CA THR A 59 -7.36 5.81 0.82
C THR A 59 -8.32 6.26 1.92
N ASN A 60 -9.32 5.45 2.27
CA ASN A 60 -10.42 5.86 3.14
C ASN A 60 -10.33 5.32 4.57
N ARG A 61 -9.42 4.37 4.86
CA ARG A 61 -9.11 3.87 6.21
C ARG A 61 -7.82 3.02 6.20
N GLY A 62 -7.18 2.91 7.36
CA GLY A 62 -6.04 2.01 7.61
C GLY A 62 -6.48 0.54 7.68
N CYS A 63 -5.57 -0.38 7.97
CA CYS A 63 -5.96 -1.66 8.54
C CYS A 63 -6.73 -1.39 9.84
#